data_AF-A0A960L0T0-F1
#
_entry.id   AF-A0A960L0T0-F1
#
_cell.length_a   1.000
_cell.length_b   1.000
_cell.length_c   1.000
_cell.angle_alpha   90.00
_cell.angle_beta   90.00
_cell.angle_gamma   90.00
#
_symmetry.space_group_name_H-M   'P 1'
#
loop_
_entity.id
_entity.type
_entity.pdbx_description
1 polymer ?
#
loop_
_entity_poly.entity_id
_entity_poly.type
_entity_poly.pdbx_seq_one_letter_code
_entity_poly.pdbx_strand_id
1 'polypeptide(L)' 'MYVLIALWFLQTADSAPQRVVILGDSLTAGYGLSPDLAYPALLQKKVDAEGLAVTIVNAGVSGDTSAGGLRRL' A
#
# COMPACT_ATOMS: atom_id res chain seq x y z
N MET A 1 19.89 22.46 -45.06
CA MET A 1 18.80 21.60 -44.55
C MET A 1 19.40 20.68 -43.49
N TYR A 2 19.45 21.12 -42.22
CA TYR A 2 19.94 20.32 -41.09
C TYR A 2 18.77 20.11 -40.15
N VAL A 3 18.32 18.86 -40.02
CA VAL A 3 17.25 18.48 -39.10
C VAL A 3 17.90 18.25 -37.73
N LEU A 4 17.77 19.21 -36.83
CA LEU A 4 18.14 19.06 -35.42
C LEU A 4 17.02 18.27 -34.72
N ILE A 5 17.27 17.00 -34.44
CA ILE A 5 16.40 16.20 -33.57
C ILE A 5 16.75 16.59 -32.13
N ALA A 6 15.93 17.46 -31.54
CA ALA A 6 15.95 17.70 -30.11
C ALA A 6 15.40 16.44 -29.40
N LEU A 7 16.29 15.64 -28.84
CA LEU A 7 15.96 14.61 -27.86
C LEU A 7 15.54 15.30 -26.56
N TRP A 8 14.25 15.55 -26.42
CA TRP A 8 13.65 15.90 -25.14
C TRP A 8 13.74 14.67 -24.25
N PHE A 9 14.58 14.73 -23.21
CA PHE A 9 14.55 13.74 -22.15
C PHE A 9 13.16 13.79 -21.50
N LEU A 10 12.40 12.70 -21.60
CA LEU A 10 11.22 12.52 -20.76
C LEU A 10 11.72 12.36 -19.32
N GLN A 11 11.50 13.37 -18.51
CA GLN A 11 11.73 13.29 -17.08
C GLN A 11 10.58 12.46 -16.49
N THR A 12 10.83 11.16 -16.27
CA THR A 12 9.89 10.33 -15.50
C THR A 12 9.92 10.83 -14.06
N ALA A 13 8.81 11.41 -13.60
CA ALA A 13 8.64 11.73 -12.20
C ALA A 13 8.68 10.41 -11.41
N ASP A 14 9.80 10.14 -10.75
CA ASP A 14 9.94 9.04 -9.80
C ASP A 14 9.05 9.37 -8.61
N SER A 15 7.79 8.96 -8.68
CA SER A 15 6.84 9.14 -7.59
C SER A 15 7.21 8.15 -6.52
N ALA A 16 7.78 8.64 -5.42
CA ALA A 16 8.17 7.81 -4.30
C ALA A 16 7.00 6.87 -3.91
N PRO A 17 7.26 5.57 -3.70
CA PRO A 17 6.21 4.60 -3.43
C PRO A 17 5.39 5.06 -2.23
N GLN A 18 4.08 5.21 -2.43
CA GLN A 18 3.17 5.67 -1.40
C GLN A 18 2.92 4.53 -0.41
N ARG A 19 2.79 4.84 0.88
CA ARG A 19 2.52 3.84 1.90
C ARG A 19 1.16 4.09 2.55
N VAL A 20 0.33 3.06 2.58
CA VAL A 20 -0.99 3.08 3.20
C VAL A 20 -0.99 2.10 4.35
N VAL A 21 -1.23 2.61 5.56
CA VAL A 21 -1.38 1.78 6.75
C VAL A 21 -2.85 1.49 6.97
N ILE A 22 -3.17 0.22 7.17
CA ILE A 22 -4.53 -0.21 7.51
C ILE A 22 -4.58 -0.52 9.00
N LEU A 23 -5.20 0.39 9.75
CA LEU A 23 -5.39 0.30 11.19
C LEU A 23 -6.72 -0.36 11.49
N GLY A 24 -6.73 -1.37 12.37
CA GLY A 24 -7.98 -1.97 12.81
C GLY A 24 -7.80 -3.09 13.81
N ASP A 25 -8.82 -3.93 13.91
CA ASP A 25 -8.95 -5.02 14.88
C ASP A 25 -8.63 -6.38 14.24
N SER A 26 -9.35 -7.44 14.68
CA SER A 26 -9.24 -8.81 14.18
C SER A 26 -9.56 -8.95 12.69
N LEU A 27 -10.49 -8.14 12.14
CA LEU A 27 -10.82 -8.19 10.72
C LEU A 27 -9.63 -7.72 9.86
N THR A 28 -8.94 -6.69 10.32
CA THR A 28 -7.72 -6.17 9.67
C THR A 28 -6.55 -7.11 9.87
N ALA A 29 -6.40 -7.68 11.07
CA ALA A 29 -5.36 -8.64 11.38
C ALA A 29 -5.47 -9.95 10.58
N GLY A 30 -6.68 -10.31 10.12
CA GLY A 30 -6.94 -11.60 9.47
C GLY A 30 -7.06 -12.73 10.49
N TYR A 31 -7.80 -12.52 11.58
CA TYR A 31 -7.99 -13.53 12.63
C TYR A 31 -8.51 -14.86 12.06
N GLY A 32 -7.79 -15.95 12.36
CA GLY A 32 -8.10 -17.29 11.86
C GLY A 32 -7.66 -17.57 10.42
N LEU A 33 -6.94 -16.65 9.79
CA LEU A 33 -6.43 -16.79 8.42
C LEU A 33 -4.90 -16.82 8.40
N SER A 34 -4.35 -17.40 7.34
CA SER A 34 -2.95 -17.18 6.99
C SER A 34 -2.73 -15.69 6.63
N PRO A 35 -1.54 -15.10 6.94
CA PRO A 35 -1.29 -13.67 6.71
C PRO A 35 -1.52 -13.20 5.27
N ASP A 36 -1.25 -14.06 4.29
CA ASP A 36 -1.42 -13.80 2.86
C ASP A 36 -2.87 -13.80 2.37
N LEU A 37 -3.79 -14.26 3.23
CA LEU A 37 -5.24 -14.28 3.02
C LEU A 37 -5.97 -13.16 3.78
N ALA A 38 -5.29 -12.43 4.66
CA ALA A 38 -5.85 -11.22 5.28
C ALA A 38 -6.17 -10.18 4.20
N TYR A 39 -7.26 -9.42 4.36
CA TYR A 39 -7.68 -8.49 3.31
C TYR A 39 -6.64 -7.40 2.96
N PRO A 40 -5.78 -6.90 3.89
CA PRO A 40 -4.72 -5.97 3.50
C PRO A 40 -3.70 -6.61 2.54
N ALA A 41 -3.40 -7.91 2.68
CA ALA A 41 -2.54 -8.63 1.77
C ALA A 41 -3.22 -8.84 0.40
N LEU A 42 -4.52 -9.12 0.39
CA LEU A 42 -5.30 -9.17 -0.85
C LEU A 42 -5.40 -7.80 -1.54
N LEU A 43 -5.46 -6.72 -0.75
CA LEU A 43 -5.44 -5.36 -1.27
C LEU A 43 -4.10 -5.02 -1.91
N GLN A 44 -2.96 -5.42 -1.28
CA GLN A 44 -1.64 -5.27 -1.90
C GLN A 44 -1.61 -5.94 -3.28
N LYS A 45 -2.08 -7.19 -3.38
CA LYS A 45 -2.15 -7.92 -4.66
C LYS A 45 -2.97 -7.17 -5.72
N LYS A 46 -4.06 -6.50 -5.33
CA LYS A 46 -4.88 -5.70 -6.24
C LYS A 46 -4.17 -4.43 -6.71
N VAL A 47 -3.56 -3.70 -5.77
CA VAL A 47 -2.74 -2.52 -6.04
C VAL A 47 -1.60 -2.84 -7.00
N ASP A 48 -0.91 -3.95 -6.77
CA ASP A 48 0.18 -4.42 -7.64
C ASP A 48 -0.35 -4.75 -9.05
N ALA A 49 -1.51 -5.41 -9.14
CA ALA A 49 -2.14 -5.74 -10.42
C ALA A 49 -2.60 -4.49 -11.20
N GLU A 50 -2.91 -3.40 -10.52
CA GLU A 50 -3.25 -2.11 -11.13
C GLU A 50 -2.02 -1.27 -11.49
N GLY A 51 -0.80 -1.75 -11.20
CA GLY A 51 0.45 -1.04 -11.49
C GLY A 51 0.65 0.21 -10.62
N LEU A 52 -0.04 0.28 -9.47
CA LEU A 52 0.06 1.39 -8.56
C LEU A 52 1.30 1.23 -7.67
N ALA A 53 2.14 2.27 -7.59
CA ALA A 53 3.29 2.31 -6.71
C ALA A 53 2.88 2.56 -5.25
N VAL A 54 2.10 1.65 -4.66
CA VAL A 54 1.57 1.75 -3.29
C VAL A 54 1.92 0.50 -2.49
N THR A 55 2.42 0.69 -1.26
CA THR A 55 2.65 -0.36 -0.27
C THR A 55 1.57 -0.31 0.81
N ILE A 56 0.80 -1.39 0.92
CA ILE A 56 -0.19 -1.64 1.97
C ILE A 56 0.50 -2.27 3.17
N VAL A 57 0.34 -1.66 4.34
CA VAL A 57 0.88 -2.15 5.61
C VAL A 57 -0.26 -2.53 6.53
N ASN A 58 -0.31 -3.80 6.90
CA ASN A 58 -1.28 -4.30 7.89
C ASN A 58 -0.84 -3.88 9.30
N ALA A 59 -1.65 -3.05 9.96
CA ALA A 59 -1.51 -2.66 11.36
C ALA A 59 -2.75 -3.06 12.19
N GLY A 60 -3.41 -4.15 11.80
CA GLY A 60 -4.51 -4.76 12.54
C GLY A 60 -4.02 -5.54 13.76
N VAL A 61 -4.72 -5.40 14.89
CA VAL A 61 -4.44 -6.16 16.10
C VAL A 61 -5.74 -6.83 16.56
N SER A 62 -5.75 -8.16 16.66
CA SER A 62 -6.96 -8.88 17.08
C SER A 62 -7.40 -8.47 18.49
N GLY A 63 -8.67 -8.10 18.64
CA GLY A 63 -9.23 -7.64 19.91
C GLY A 63 -8.96 -6.17 20.23
N ASP A 64 -8.34 -5.42 19.31
CA ASP A 64 -8.12 -3.99 19.50
C ASP A 64 -9.44 -3.20 19.48
N THR A 65 -9.44 -2.04 20.14
CA THR A 65 -10.57 -1.10 20.16
C THR A 65 -10.12 0.26 19.70
N SER A 66 -11.02 1.21 19.46
CA SER A 66 -10.62 2.58 19.09
C SER A 66 -9.66 3.22 20.12
N ALA A 67 -9.85 2.93 21.41
CA ALA A 67 -8.96 3.41 22.47
C ALA A 67 -7.60 2.69 22.48
N GLY A 68 -7.53 1.42 22.07
CA GLY A 68 -6.27 0.71 21.91
C GLY A 68 -5.52 1.18 20.66
N GLY A 69 -6.24 1.36 19.55
CA GLY A 69 -5.74 1.95 18.31
C GLY A 69 -5.14 3.34 18.49
N LEU A 70 -5.79 4.22 19.23
CA LEU A 70 -5.26 5.57 19.50
C LEU A 70 -3.94 5.56 20.29
N ARG A 71 -3.74 4.59 21.20
CA ARG A 71 -2.52 4.54 22.03
C ARG A 71 -1.26 4.16 21.27
N ARG A 72 -1.40 3.66 20.05
CA ARG A 72 -0.30 3.16 19.20
C ARG A 72 -0.11 3.99 17.92
N LEU A 73 -0.73 5.18 17.88
CA LEU A 73 -0.52 6.23 16.89
C LEU A 73 0.27 7.38 17.53
#